data_AF-A0A0M3JJZ7-F1
#
_entry.id   AF-A0A0M3JJZ7-F1
#
_cell.length_a   1.000
_cell.length_b   1.000
_cell.length_c   1.000
_cell.angle_alpha   90.00
_cell.angle_beta   90.00
_cell.angle_gamma   90.00
#
_symmetry.space_group_name_H-M   'P 1'
#
loop_
_entity.id
_entity.type
_entity.pdbx_description
1 polymer ?
#
loop_
_entity_poly.entity_id
_entity_poly.type
_entity_poly.pdbx_seq_one_letter_code
_entity_poly.pdbx_strand_id
1 'polypeptide(L)'
;MFTENTIVLVLDDDVPLDVRIEQHKAILEEGVLDPKWTILAIFPSPMLYAGPTEVQWHARARLACGVTTYIVGRDPAGIQHPDTGDYLYDPTHGSK
;
A
#
# COMPACT_ATOMS: atom_id res chain seq x y z
N MET A 1 19.41 -1.12 0.88
CA MET A 1 18.10 -0.48 0.66
C MET A 1 17.17 -1.06 1.71
N PHE A 2 16.69 -0.25 2.66
CA PHE A 2 15.69 -0.72 3.61
C PHE A 2 14.34 -0.72 2.91
N THR A 3 13.61 -1.83 2.95
CA THR A 3 12.26 -1.92 2.39
C THR A 3 11.26 -1.67 3.51
N GLU A 4 10.50 -0.59 3.41
CA GLU A 4 9.32 -0.40 4.26
C GLU A 4 8.17 -1.21 3.66
N ASN A 5 7.64 -2.16 4.43
CA ASN A 5 6.40 -2.84 4.11
C ASN A 5 5.31 -2.26 5.02
N THR A 6 4.42 -1.47 4.45
CA THR A 6 3.43 -0.70 5.21
C THR A 6 2.03 -1.26 5.02
N ILE A 7 1.33 -1.52 6.13
CA ILE A 7 -0.08 -1.93 6.11
C ILE A 7 -0.97 -0.70 6.37
N VAL A 8 -1.87 -0.38 5.42
CA VAL A 8 -2.81 0.76 5.50
C VAL A 8 -4.17 0.32 6.07
N LEU A 9 -4.91 1.24 6.69
CA LEU A 9 -6.29 1.01 7.15
C LEU A 9 -7.26 1.09 5.97
N VAL A 10 -8.12 0.08 5.81
CA VAL A 10 -8.94 -0.16 4.60
C VAL A 10 -10.43 -0.17 4.92
N LEU A 11 -11.27 -0.16 3.88
CA LEU A 11 -12.73 -0.31 3.97
C LEU A 11 -13.13 -1.74 4.42
N ASP A 12 -14.40 -1.90 4.79
CA ASP A 12 -14.93 -3.12 5.43
C ASP A 12 -14.89 -4.39 4.54
N ASP A 13 -14.89 -4.23 3.21
CA ASP A 13 -14.86 -5.38 2.28
C ASP A 13 -13.44 -5.92 2.02
N ASP A 14 -12.40 -5.22 2.51
CA ASP A 14 -11.02 -5.69 2.41
C ASP A 14 -10.67 -6.68 3.53
N VAL A 15 -9.57 -7.43 3.32
CA VAL A 15 -9.06 -8.35 4.35
C VAL A 15 -8.75 -7.59 5.65
N PRO A 16 -9.28 -8.04 6.80
CA PRO A 16 -9.06 -7.39 8.09
C PRO A 16 -7.59 -7.15 8.44
N LEU A 17 -7.32 -6.10 9.21
CA LEU A 17 -5.97 -5.66 9.55
C LEU A 17 -5.17 -6.73 10.29
N ASP A 18 -5.78 -7.39 11.28
CA ASP A 18 -5.16 -8.45 12.07
C ASP A 18 -4.71 -9.62 11.19
N VAL A 19 -5.56 -10.04 10.24
CA VAL A 19 -5.23 -11.09 9.27
C VAL A 19 -4.06 -10.68 8.37
N ARG A 20 -4.05 -9.43 7.88
CA ARG A 20 -2.94 -8.92 7.05
C ARG A 20 -1.61 -8.84 7.82
N ILE A 21 -1.64 -8.45 9.10
CA ILE A 21 -0.44 -8.41 9.95
C ILE A 21 0.16 -9.82 10.08
N GLU A 22 -0.66 -10.82 10.40
CA GLU A 22 -0.17 -12.20 10.53
C GLU A 22 0.36 -12.75 9.20
N GLN A 23 -0.31 -12.44 8.09
CA GLN A 23 0.15 -12.81 6.76
C GLN A 23 1.50 -12.15 6.39
N HIS A 24 1.72 -10.89 6.76
CA HIS A 24 3.01 -10.21 6.52
C HIS A 24 4.14 -10.75 7.42
N LYS A 25 3.82 -11.17 8.66
CA LYS A 25 4.80 -11.86 9.51
C LYS A 25 5.22 -13.20 8.91
N ALA A 26 4.27 -13.99 8.39
CA ALA A 26 4.58 -15.26 7.74
C ALA A 26 5.53 -15.08 6.54
N ILE A 27 5.33 -14.04 5.71
CA ILE A 27 6.25 -13.69 4.60
C ILE A 27 7.69 -13.44 5.09
N LEU A 28 7.84 -12.76 6.23
CA LEU A 28 9.15 -12.47 6.81
C LEU A 28 9.79 -13.74 7.41
N GLU A 29 8.98 -14.59 8.04
CA GLU A 29 9.43 -15.87 8.61
C GLU A 29 9.90 -16.86 7.53
N GLU A 30 9.21 -16.90 6.38
CA GLU A 30 9.59 -17.71 5.22
C GLU A 30 10.81 -17.14 4.47
N GLY A 31 11.26 -15.92 4.79
CA GLY A 31 12.41 -15.28 4.17
C GLY A 31 12.17 -14.79 2.74
N VAL A 32 10.90 -14.69 2.32
CA VAL A 32 10.51 -14.06 1.03
C VAL A 32 10.95 -12.59 1.02
N LEU A 33 10.83 -11.93 2.17
CA LEU A 33 11.49 -10.65 2.47
C LEU A 33 12.48 -10.87 3.62
N ASP A 34 13.70 -10.33 3.51
CA ASP A 34 14.70 -10.47 4.57
C ASP A 34 14.32 -9.57 5.77
N PRO A 35 14.07 -10.13 6.97
CA PRO A 35 13.70 -9.35 8.15
C PRO A 35 14.81 -8.43 8.65
N LYS A 36 16.08 -8.66 8.28
CA LYS A 36 17.19 -7.76 8.64
C LYS A 36 17.13 -6.43 7.89
N TRP A 37 16.53 -6.41 6.71
CA TRP A 37 16.45 -5.24 5.83
C TRP A 37 15.03 -4.68 5.69
N THR A 38 14.05 -5.32 6.33
CA THR A 38 12.63 -4.97 6.20
C THR A 38 12.08 -4.42 7.50
N ILE A 39 11.41 -3.27 7.43
CA ILE A 39 10.63 -2.72 8.53
C ILE A 39 9.15 -2.92 8.20
N LEU A 40 8.44 -3.64 9.07
CA LEU A 40 6.98 -3.79 9.00
C LEU A 40 6.33 -2.75 9.91
N ALA A 41 5.50 -1.88 9.34
CA ALA A 41 4.84 -0.79 10.06
C ALA A 41 3.38 -0.62 9.62
N ILE A 42 2.58 0.00 10.49
CA ILE A 42 1.18 0.34 10.19
C ILE A 42 1.11 1.83 9.87
N PHE A 43 0.49 2.17 8.74
CA PHE A 43 0.19 3.56 8.38
C PHE A 43 -1.24 3.91 8.83
N PRO A 44 -1.42 4.79 9.83
CA PRO A 44 -2.71 5.03 10.47
C PRO A 44 -3.65 5.94 9.65
N SER A 45 -3.35 6.20 8.38
CA SER A 45 -4.27 6.92 7.49
C SER A 45 -5.38 6.00 7.02
N PRO A 46 -6.64 6.47 6.97
CA PRO A 46 -7.68 5.77 6.23
C PRO A 46 -7.34 5.74 4.74
N MET A 47 -7.69 4.63 4.08
CA MET A 47 -7.67 4.46 2.63
C MET A 47 -8.93 5.07 2.01
N LEU A 48 -8.77 5.96 1.04
CA LEU A 48 -9.85 6.67 0.36
C LEU A 48 -10.18 6.08 -1.01
N TYR A 49 -9.31 5.22 -1.55
CA TYR A 49 -9.39 4.66 -2.90
C TYR A 49 -9.48 5.76 -3.98
N ALA A 50 -8.74 6.85 -3.77
CA ALA A 50 -8.77 8.04 -4.63
C ALA A 50 -7.64 8.08 -5.67
N GLY A 51 -7.07 6.92 -5.99
CA GLY A 51 -6.20 6.68 -7.14
C GLY A 51 -4.99 7.62 -7.22
N PRO A 52 -4.77 8.28 -8.38
CA PRO A 52 -3.62 9.17 -8.61
C PRO A 52 -3.51 10.35 -7.64
N THR A 53 -4.59 10.72 -6.96
CA THR A 53 -4.55 11.79 -5.94
C THR A 53 -4.00 11.24 -4.62
N GLU A 54 -4.48 10.07 -4.20
CA GLU A 54 -4.08 9.46 -2.94
C GLU A 54 -2.67 8.86 -2.97
N VAL A 55 -2.22 8.36 -4.12
CA VAL A 55 -0.83 7.86 -4.24
C VAL A 55 0.21 8.94 -3.92
N GLN A 56 -0.09 10.21 -4.21
CA GLN A 56 0.77 11.33 -3.82
C GLN A 56 0.80 11.55 -2.31
N TRP A 57 -0.36 11.40 -1.63
CA TRP A 57 -0.43 11.44 -0.17
C TRP A 57 0.39 10.31 0.45
N HIS A 58 0.27 9.09 -0.10
CA HIS A 58 1.06 7.96 0.35
C HIS A 58 2.56 8.23 0.22
N ALA A 59 3.02 8.68 -0.95
CA ALA A 59 4.42 8.99 -1.20
C ALA A 59 4.94 10.08 -0.26
N ARG A 60 4.19 11.17 -0.08
CA ARG A 60 4.57 12.27 0.81
C ARG A 60 4.66 11.83 2.27
N ALA A 61 3.74 11.01 2.75
CA ALA A 61 3.75 10.51 4.12
C ALA A 61 5.01 9.66 4.38
N ARG A 62 5.40 8.77 3.45
CA ARG A 62 6.61 7.95 3.60
C ARG A 62 7.89 8.79 3.51
N LEU A 63 7.91 9.79 2.63
CA LEU A 63 9.00 10.76 2.56
C LEU A 63 9.19 11.48 3.91
N ALA A 64 8.09 11.87 4.57
CA ALA A 64 8.13 12.49 5.90
C ALA A 64 8.64 11.53 7.00
N CYS A 65 8.47 10.22 6.81
CA CYS A 65 9.04 9.17 7.67
C CYS A 65 10.49 8.80 7.34
N GLY A 66 11.14 9.53 6.41
CA GLY A 66 12.55 9.33 6.06
C GLY A 66 12.79 8.29 4.95
N VAL A 67 11.74 7.83 4.27
CA VAL A 67 11.89 6.93 3.12
C VAL A 67 12.44 7.72 1.92
N THR A 68 13.53 7.22 1.34
CA THR A 68 14.21 7.87 0.22
C THR A 68 13.75 7.38 -1.15
N THR A 69 13.02 6.25 -1.20
CA THR A 69 12.56 5.63 -2.44
C THR A 69 11.17 5.07 -2.25
N TYR A 70 10.23 5.48 -3.09
CA TYR A 70 8.83 5.06 -3.02
C TYR A 70 8.51 4.14 -4.19
N ILE A 71 8.02 2.93 -3.89
CA ILE A 71 7.64 1.93 -4.90
C ILE A 71 6.18 2.19 -5.29
N VAL A 72 5.92 2.38 -6.59
CA VAL A 72 4.57 2.55 -7.15
C VAL A 72 4.34 1.56 -8.27
N GLY A 73 3.23 0.82 -8.17
CA GLY A 73 2.82 -0.17 -9.16
C GLY A 73 1.71 0.34 -10.09
N ARG A 74 1.03 -0.61 -10.73
CA ARG A 74 -0.15 -0.37 -11.57
C ARG A 74 -1.38 -0.09 -10.69
N ASP A 75 -2.21 0.86 -11.12
CA ASP A 75 -3.47 1.26 -10.46
C ASP A 75 -3.31 1.53 -8.95
N PRO A 76 -2.35 2.39 -8.55
CA PRO A 76 -2.09 2.60 -7.13
C PRO A 76 -3.23 3.38 -6.48
N ALA A 77 -3.70 2.87 -5.34
CA ALA A 77 -4.86 3.39 -4.61
C ALA A 77 -6.16 3.45 -5.43
N GLY A 78 -6.26 2.67 -6.51
CA GLY A 78 -7.48 2.52 -7.28
C GLY A 78 -8.46 1.53 -6.68
N ILE A 79 -9.68 1.55 -7.21
CA ILE A 79 -10.73 0.56 -6.99
C ILE A 79 -11.49 0.35 -8.31
N GLN A 80 -12.26 -0.72 -8.40
CA GLN A 80 -13.16 -0.93 -9.53
C GLN A 80 -14.32 0.07 -9.46
N HIS A 81 -14.75 0.54 -10.63
CA HIS A 81 -15.94 1.36 -10.76
C HIS A 81 -17.17 0.55 -10.33
N PRO A 82 -18.01 1.05 -9.41
CA PRO A 82 -19.09 0.26 -8.82
C PRO A 82 -20.13 -0.20 -9.84
N ASP A 83 -20.42 0.62 -10.85
CA ASP A 83 -21.44 0.28 -11.86
C ASP A 83 -20.95 -0.55 -13.05
N THR A 84 -19.67 -0.39 -13.44
CA THR A 84 -19.15 -1.00 -14.68
C THR A 84 -18.20 -2.17 -14.41
N GLY A 85 -17.61 -2.25 -13.22
CA GLY A 85 -16.59 -3.23 -12.88
C GLY A 85 -15.22 -2.99 -13.53
N ASP A 86 -15.09 -1.98 -14.39
CA ASP A 86 -13.82 -1.54 -14.97
C ASP A 86 -13.00 -0.75 -13.94
N TYR A 87 -11.77 -0.35 -14.29
CA TYR A 87 -10.96 0.52 -13.43
C TYR A 87 -11.63 1.89 -13.24
N LEU A 88 -11.71 2.38 -12.00
CA LEU A 88 -12.20 3.73 -11.71
C LEU A 88 -11.23 4.81 -12.23
N TYR A 89 -9.93 4.50 -12.26
CA TYR A 89 -8.87 5.36 -12.77
C TYR A 89 -8.08 4.62 -13.86
N ASP A 90 -7.48 5.36 -14.80
CA ASP A 90 -6.54 4.72 -15.73
C ASP A 90 -5.38 4.08 -14.92
N PRO A 91 -5.08 2.78 -15.13
CA PRO A 91 -4.07 2.06 -14.34
C PRO A 91 -2.65 2.63 -14.39
N THR A 92 -2.36 3.52 -15.34
CA THR A 92 -1.04 4.14 -15.53
C THR A 92 -0.92 5.53 -14.93
N HIS A 93 -2.02 6.15 -14.49
CA HIS A 93 -1.99 7.55 -14.04
C HIS A 93 -1.26 7.76 -12.72
N GLY A 94 -1.28 6.78 -11.82
CA GLY A 94 -0.67 6.93 -10.51
C GLY A 94 0.84 6.67 -10.48
N SER A 95 1.42 6.12 -11.55
CA SER A 95 2.85 5.78 -11.64
C SER A 95 3.68 6.80 -12.44
N LYS A 96 3.09 7.93 -12.84
CA LYS A 96 3.72 8.98 -13.65
C LYS A 96 4.24 10.13 -12.80
#